data_AF-A0A1Q7AIB8-F1
#
_entry.id   AF-A0A1Q7AIB8-F1
#
_cell.length_a   1.000
_cell.length_b   1.000
_cell.length_c   1.000
_cell.angle_alpha   90.00
_cell.angle_beta   90.00
_cell.angle_gamma   90.00
#
_symmetry.space_group_name_H-M   'P 1'
#
loop_
_entity.id
_entity.type
_entity.pdbx_description
1 polymer ?
#
loop_
_entity_poly.entity_id
_entity_poly.type
_entity_poly.pdbx_seq_one_letter_code
_entity_poly.pdbx_strand_id
1 'polypeptide(L)'
;MAIDRTRAGITILRVCLGVFFVFEGIGKLRWLADSSVLSAQLASWAQAPTGSMSHWYLNRIAQPGVFYLARLVPLGELVSGAALIAGFWTPLFAFIAFFMALNFQIASGALFEYSFLTSGYGLPVLGGALALTFAGGSRKTKSAATPRRTG
;
A
#
# COMPACT_ATOMS: atom_id res chain seq x y z
N MET A 1 -18.85 -23.62 -16.34
CA MET A 1 -18.96 -22.39 -15.53
C MET A 1 -18.02 -21.36 -16.15
N ALA A 2 -18.54 -20.28 -16.76
CA ALA A 2 -17.68 -19.26 -17.37
C ALA A 2 -16.98 -18.47 -16.26
N ILE A 3 -15.65 -18.48 -16.24
CA ILE A 3 -14.87 -17.64 -15.31
C ILE A 3 -15.15 -16.19 -15.68
N ASP A 4 -15.64 -15.42 -14.70
CA ASP A 4 -15.65 -13.96 -14.79
C ASP A 4 -14.19 -13.48 -14.73
N ARG A 5 -13.61 -13.28 -15.92
CA ARG A 5 -12.19 -12.95 -16.11
C ARG A 5 -11.81 -11.66 -15.37
N THR A 6 -12.73 -10.71 -15.27
CA THR A 6 -12.51 -9.45 -14.54
C THR A 6 -12.38 -9.70 -13.04
N ARG A 7 -13.29 -10.51 -12.46
CA ARG A 7 -13.19 -10.89 -11.05
C ARG A 7 -11.95 -11.72 -10.76
N ALA A 8 -11.59 -12.63 -11.67
CA ALA A 8 -10.37 -13.41 -11.55
C ALA A 8 -9.13 -12.50 -11.54
N GLY A 9 -9.03 -11.55 -12.47
CA GLY A 9 -7.93 -10.59 -12.53
C GLY A 9 -7.79 -9.74 -11.27
N ILE A 10 -8.90 -9.19 -10.76
CA ILE A 10 -8.90 -8.41 -9.50
C ILE A 10 -8.47 -9.29 -8.32
N THR A 11 -8.91 -10.54 -8.28
CA THR A 11 -8.54 -11.49 -7.22
C THR A 11 -7.05 -11.82 -7.27
N ILE A 12 -6.49 -12.06 -8.46
CA ILE A 12 -5.07 -12.32 -8.65
C ILE A 12 -4.26 -11.09 -8.21
N LEU A 13 -4.60 -9.89 -8.69
CA LEU A 13 -3.93 -8.65 -8.29
C LEU A 13 -3.94 -8.47 -6.77
N ARG A 14 -5.10 -8.70 -6.14
CA ARG A 14 -5.28 -8.63 -4.69
C ARG A 14 -4.37 -9.60 -3.95
N VAL A 15 -4.29 -10.85 -4.38
CA VAL A 15 -3.42 -11.85 -3.76
C VAL A 15 -1.95 -11.51 -3.97
N CYS A 16 -1.54 -11.14 -5.19
CA CYS A 16 -0.16 -10.77 -5.48
C CYS A 16 0.32 -9.58 -4.64
N LEU A 17 -0.50 -8.51 -4.54
CA LEU A 17 -0.18 -7.38 -3.67
C LEU A 17 -0.23 -7.77 -2.20
N GLY A 18 -1.18 -8.62 -1.80
CA GLY A 18 -1.24 -9.11 -0.43
C GLY A 18 0.03 -9.85 -0.02
N VAL A 19 0.52 -10.76 -0.88
CA VAL A 19 1.79 -11.46 -0.69
C VAL A 19 2.95 -10.46 -0.62
N PHE A 20 3.04 -9.51 -1.56
CA PHE A 20 4.06 -8.47 -1.56
C PHE A 20 4.12 -7.73 -0.21
N PHE A 21 2.99 -7.23 0.29
CA PHE A 21 2.94 -6.51 1.57
C PHE A 21 3.26 -7.39 2.79
N VAL A 22 2.90 -8.68 2.78
CA VAL A 22 3.33 -9.60 3.85
C VAL A 22 4.85 -9.71 3.88
N PHE A 23 5.49 -9.92 2.73
CA PHE A 23 6.96 -10.05 2.68
C PHE A 23 7.68 -8.74 3.02
N GLU A 24 7.15 -7.60 2.56
CA GLU A 24 7.64 -6.28 2.95
C GLU A 24 7.58 -6.07 4.48
N GLY A 25 6.48 -6.49 5.11
CA GLY A 25 6.31 -6.41 6.57
C GLY A 25 7.24 -7.36 7.32
N ILE A 26 7.45 -8.58 6.81
CA ILE A 26 8.41 -9.55 7.37
C ILE A 26 9.83 -8.96 7.37
N GLY A 27 10.24 -8.33 6.26
CA GLY A 27 11.54 -7.67 6.15
C GLY A 27 11.76 -6.55 7.17
N LYS A 28 10.68 -6.01 7.74
CA LYS A 28 10.68 -4.90 8.70
C LYS A 28 10.37 -5.34 10.14
N LEU A 29 10.25 -6.64 10.43
CA LEU A 29 9.95 -7.13 11.79
C LEU A 29 10.96 -6.66 12.85
N ARG A 30 12.23 -6.47 12.47
CA ARG A 30 13.26 -5.95 13.37
C ARG A 30 12.93 -4.55 13.90
N TRP A 31 12.18 -3.75 13.15
CA TRP A 31 11.78 -2.40 13.56
C TRP A 31 10.83 -2.41 14.76
N LEU A 32 10.07 -3.51 14.95
CA LEU A 32 9.19 -3.66 16.11
C LEU A 32 9.97 -3.73 17.42
N ALA A 33 11.12 -4.40 17.39
CA ALA A 33 11.99 -4.57 18.55
C ALA A 33 12.97 -3.41 18.71
N ASP A 34 13.45 -2.86 17.59
CA ASP A 34 14.50 -1.85 17.58
C ASP A 34 14.22 -0.76 16.52
N SER A 35 13.71 0.38 16.98
CA SER A 35 13.45 1.55 16.13
C SER A 35 14.72 2.22 15.60
N SER A 36 15.90 1.88 16.14
CA SER A 36 17.17 2.46 15.66
C SER A 36 17.46 2.03 14.21
N VAL A 37 17.01 0.84 13.80
CA VAL A 37 17.13 0.33 12.42
C VAL A 37 16.42 1.26 11.43
N LEU A 38 15.17 1.64 11.73
CA LEU A 38 14.44 2.60 10.92
C LEU A 38 15.10 3.99 10.97
N SER A 39 15.55 4.43 12.15
CA SER A 39 16.20 5.75 12.29
C SER A 39 17.47 5.86 11.44
N ALA A 40 18.29 4.80 11.38
CA ALA A 40 19.49 4.73 10.57
C ALA A 40 19.16 4.77 9.08
N GLN A 41 18.11 4.05 8.67
CA GLN A 41 17.62 4.09 7.29
C GLN A 41 17.12 5.48 6.90
N LEU A 42 16.30 6.12 7.74
CA LEU A 42 15.84 7.49 7.49
C LEU A 42 17.00 8.49 7.48
N ALA A 43 18.02 8.30 8.31
CA ALA A 43 19.22 9.15 8.33
C ALA A 43 20.05 8.98 7.05
N SER A 44 20.11 7.77 6.49
CA SER A 44 20.77 7.53 5.20
C SER A 44 20.08 8.27 4.05
N TRP A 45 18.75 8.40 4.09
CA TRP A 45 17.98 9.15 3.10
C TRP A 45 17.96 10.65 3.33
N ALA A 46 18.30 11.12 4.54
CA ALA A 46 18.39 12.54 4.85
C ALA A 46 19.52 13.25 4.09
N GLN A 47 20.40 12.51 3.41
CA GLN A 47 21.37 13.05 2.46
C GLN A 47 20.73 13.60 1.17
N ALA A 48 19.41 13.47 1.00
CA ALA A 48 18.68 14.07 -0.09
C ALA A 48 18.86 15.60 -0.15
N PRO A 49 18.80 16.24 -1.34
CA PRO A 49 19.06 17.66 -1.49
C PRO A 49 18.20 18.54 -0.57
N THR A 50 18.83 19.49 0.13
CA THR A 50 18.14 20.49 0.96
C THR A 50 17.15 21.29 0.11
N GLY A 51 15.89 21.32 0.54
CA GLY A 51 14.78 21.95 -0.19
C GLY A 51 13.89 20.99 -0.98
N SER A 52 14.28 19.71 -1.10
CA SER A 52 13.43 18.68 -1.68
C SER A 52 12.25 18.30 -0.76
N MET A 53 11.17 17.80 -1.37
CA MET A 53 9.99 17.33 -0.62
C MET A 53 10.35 16.15 0.31
N SER A 54 11.22 15.25 -0.12
CA SER A 54 11.72 14.14 0.71
C SER A 54 12.49 14.66 1.92
N HIS A 55 13.39 15.63 1.74
CA HIS A 55 14.13 16.25 2.85
C HIS A 55 13.19 16.95 3.85
N TRP A 56 12.15 17.65 3.38
CA TRP A 56 11.13 18.23 4.26
C TRP A 56 10.35 17.15 5.01
N TYR A 57 9.89 16.12 4.31
CA TYR A 57 9.11 15.01 4.87
C TYR A 57 9.90 14.23 5.93
N LEU A 58 11.16 13.94 5.65
CA LEU A 58 12.05 13.23 6.56
C LEU A 58 12.24 14.02 7.86
N ASN A 59 12.57 15.30 7.78
CA ASN A 59 12.86 16.12 8.95
C ASN A 59 11.62 16.48 9.76
N ARG A 60 10.47 16.69 9.10
CA ARG A 60 9.26 17.17 9.77
C ARG A 60 8.33 16.06 10.26
N ILE A 61 8.32 14.91 9.57
CA ILE A 61 7.35 13.84 9.80
C ILE A 61 8.04 12.53 10.17
N ALA A 62 8.95 12.03 9.32
CA ALA A 62 9.47 10.67 9.47
C ALA A 62 10.41 10.51 10.67
N GLN A 63 11.39 11.41 10.84
CA GLN A 63 12.35 11.39 11.93
C GLN A 63 11.69 11.58 13.31
N PRO A 64 10.82 12.60 13.52
CA PRO A 64 10.12 12.76 14.80
C PRO A 64 9.15 11.60 15.10
N GLY A 65 8.55 11.01 14.05
CA GLY A 65 7.58 9.93 14.16
C GLY A 65 8.18 8.53 14.21
N VAL A 66 9.51 8.38 14.24
CA VAL A 66 10.20 7.10 14.00
C VAL A 66 9.73 5.98 14.93
N PHE A 67 9.47 6.30 16.20
CA PHE A 67 9.00 5.32 17.18
C PHE A 67 7.64 4.73 16.80
N TYR A 68 6.72 5.55 16.30
CA TYR A 68 5.40 5.10 15.87
C TYR A 68 5.46 4.40 14.51
N LEU A 69 6.19 4.98 13.55
CA LEU A 69 6.32 4.44 12.20
C LEU A 69 7.00 3.07 12.19
N ALA A 70 8.00 2.86 13.06
CA ALA A 70 8.68 1.58 13.23
C ALA A 70 7.72 0.42 13.61
N ARG A 71 6.54 0.74 14.16
CA ARG A 71 5.51 -0.25 14.52
C ARG A 71 4.35 -0.26 13.55
N LEU A 72 3.84 0.92 13.22
CA LEU A 72 2.68 1.07 12.34
C LEU A 72 2.94 0.56 10.93
N VAL A 73 4.14 0.78 10.38
CA VAL A 73 4.48 0.32 9.04
C VAL A 73 4.51 -1.22 8.95
N PRO A 74 5.35 -1.95 9.69
CA PRO A 74 5.38 -3.41 9.58
C PRO A 74 4.04 -4.06 9.98
N LEU A 75 3.37 -3.58 11.04
CA LEU A 75 2.07 -4.12 11.41
C LEU A 75 1.01 -3.84 10.34
N GLY A 76 0.99 -2.63 9.80
CA GLY A 76 0.08 -2.24 8.75
C GLY A 76 0.30 -3.07 7.48
N GLU A 77 1.55 -3.27 7.07
CA GLU A 77 1.92 -4.08 5.90
C GLU A 77 1.48 -5.55 6.09
N LEU A 78 1.76 -6.15 7.25
CA LEU A 78 1.36 -7.52 7.55
C LEU A 78 -0.16 -7.70 7.59
N VAL A 79 -0.87 -6.81 8.32
CA VAL A 79 -2.32 -6.88 8.46
C VAL A 79 -3.00 -6.60 7.12
N SER A 80 -2.55 -5.59 6.38
CA SER A 80 -3.12 -5.28 5.06
C SER A 80 -2.83 -6.39 4.07
N GLY A 81 -1.61 -6.93 4.07
CA GLY A 81 -1.22 -8.06 3.22
C GLY A 81 -2.08 -9.30 3.47
N ALA A 82 -2.26 -9.68 4.74
CA ALA A 82 -3.12 -10.80 5.14
C ALA A 82 -4.60 -10.56 4.77
N ALA A 83 -5.11 -9.35 5.01
CA ALA A 83 -6.48 -8.99 4.66
C ALA A 83 -6.72 -8.99 3.14
N LEU A 84 -5.75 -8.55 2.35
CA LEU A 84 -5.78 -8.63 0.89
C LEU A 84 -5.76 -10.09 0.43
N ILE A 85 -4.92 -10.96 0.98
CA ILE A 85 -4.92 -12.39 0.63
C ILE A 85 -6.29 -13.01 0.93
N ALA A 86 -6.80 -12.81 2.16
CA ALA A 86 -8.08 -13.33 2.61
C ALA A 86 -9.29 -12.72 1.87
N GLY A 87 -9.14 -11.51 1.32
CA GLY A 87 -10.24 -10.78 0.70
C GLY A 87 -11.16 -10.05 1.65
N PHE A 88 -10.71 -9.83 2.88
CA PHE A 88 -11.47 -9.12 3.89
C PHE A 88 -11.28 -7.61 3.72
N TRP A 89 -12.38 -6.87 3.56
CA TRP A 89 -12.37 -5.39 3.44
C TRP A 89 -11.31 -4.85 2.46
N THR A 90 -11.18 -5.50 1.31
CA THR A 90 -10.14 -5.20 0.31
C THR A 90 -9.96 -3.72 0.01
N PRO A 91 -11.02 -2.90 -0.19
CA PRO A 91 -10.85 -1.47 -0.47
C PRO A 91 -10.10 -0.70 0.63
N LEU A 92 -10.45 -0.97 1.89
CA LEU A 92 -9.84 -0.28 3.03
C LEU A 92 -8.37 -0.69 3.18
N PHE A 93 -8.09 -1.99 3.17
CA PHE A 93 -6.71 -2.47 3.34
C PHE A 93 -5.83 -2.17 2.13
N ALA A 94 -6.39 -2.12 0.92
CA ALA A 94 -5.68 -1.62 -0.25
C ALA A 94 -5.33 -0.13 -0.12
N PHE A 95 -6.24 0.68 0.43
CA PHE A 95 -5.98 2.10 0.67
C PHE A 95 -4.89 2.32 1.73
N ILE A 96 -4.94 1.57 2.83
CA ILE A 96 -3.91 1.61 3.88
C ILE A 96 -2.56 1.19 3.29
N ALA A 97 -2.53 0.09 2.53
CA ALA A 97 -1.33 -0.42 1.86
C ALA A 97 -0.75 0.60 0.86
N PHE A 98 -1.61 1.25 0.06
CA PHE A 98 -1.22 2.34 -0.82
C PHE A 98 -0.55 3.48 -0.05
N PHE A 99 -1.16 3.93 1.05
CA PHE A 99 -0.62 5.03 1.84
C PHE A 99 0.74 4.69 2.46
N MET A 100 0.92 3.48 2.98
CA MET A 100 2.21 3.02 3.51
C MET A 100 3.30 2.96 2.44
N ALA A 101 3.00 2.36 1.28
CA ALA A 101 3.94 2.30 0.17
C ALA A 101 4.31 3.72 -0.30
N LEU A 102 3.32 4.60 -0.47
CA LEU A 102 3.54 6.00 -0.87
C LEU A 102 4.42 6.74 0.15
N ASN A 103 4.16 6.52 1.44
CA ASN A 103 4.94 7.11 2.53
C ASN A 103 6.44 6.81 2.38
N PHE A 104 6.77 5.55 2.12
CA PHE A 104 8.14 5.08 1.94
C PHE A 104 8.78 5.66 0.68
N GLN A 105 8.05 5.75 -0.43
CA GLN A 105 8.56 6.33 -1.69
C GLN A 105 8.80 7.85 -1.60
N ILE A 106 8.01 8.57 -0.80
CA ILE A 106 8.26 9.99 -0.48
C ILE A 106 9.48 10.12 0.42
N ALA A 107 9.59 9.28 1.46
CA ALA A 107 10.70 9.30 2.41
C ALA A 107 12.05 9.02 1.73
N SER A 108 12.11 8.03 0.85
CA SER A 108 13.33 7.71 0.09
C SER A 108 13.65 8.72 -1.01
N GLY A 109 12.69 9.56 -1.39
CA GLY A 109 12.79 10.45 -2.55
C GLY A 109 12.62 9.75 -3.90
N ALA A 110 12.51 8.42 -3.92
CA ALA A 110 12.40 7.63 -5.13
C ALA A 110 11.25 8.10 -6.02
N LEU A 111 10.12 8.51 -5.44
CA LEU A 111 8.95 9.00 -6.18
C LEU A 111 9.27 10.18 -7.12
N PHE A 112 10.30 10.96 -6.82
CA PHE A 112 10.66 12.17 -7.58
C PHE A 112 11.74 11.92 -8.64
N GLU A 113 12.22 10.68 -8.77
CA GLU A 113 13.21 10.30 -9.76
C GLU A 113 12.58 9.62 -10.97
N TYR A 114 13.19 9.80 -12.16
CA TYR A 114 12.75 9.10 -13.37
C TYR A 114 12.90 7.57 -13.24
N SER A 115 13.87 7.11 -12.45
CA SER A 115 14.12 5.70 -12.10
C SER A 115 12.87 5.03 -11.50
N PHE A 116 11.97 5.80 -10.89
CA PHE A 116 10.71 5.32 -10.35
C PHE A 116 9.78 4.75 -11.42
N LEU A 117 9.75 5.39 -12.60
CA LEU A 117 8.84 5.00 -13.68
C LEU A 117 9.22 3.66 -14.30
N THR A 118 10.49 3.27 -14.16
CA THR A 118 11.03 2.00 -14.65
C THR A 118 11.21 0.97 -13.53
N SER A 119 10.89 1.33 -12.28
CA SER A 119 10.95 0.41 -11.14
C SER A 119 9.95 -0.73 -11.30
N GLY A 120 10.42 -1.96 -11.09
CA GLY A 120 9.59 -3.16 -11.11
C GLY A 120 8.55 -3.24 -9.99
N TYR A 121 8.60 -2.36 -8.99
CA TYR A 121 7.67 -2.36 -7.86
C TYR A 121 7.05 -0.99 -7.56
N GLY A 122 7.67 0.13 -7.93
CA GLY A 122 7.16 1.48 -7.61
C GLY A 122 5.75 1.74 -8.15
N LEU A 123 5.62 1.91 -9.46
CA LEU A 123 4.32 2.12 -10.11
C LEU A 123 3.38 0.92 -10.00
N PRO A 124 3.83 -0.34 -10.20
CA PRO A 124 2.94 -1.50 -10.11
C PRO A 124 2.26 -1.64 -8.74
N VAL A 125 2.99 -1.43 -7.64
CA VAL A 125 2.43 -1.55 -6.28
C VAL A 125 1.48 -0.40 -5.98
N LEU A 126 1.89 0.85 -6.26
CA LEU A 126 1.02 2.02 -6.01
C LEU A 126 -0.24 1.98 -6.88
N GLY A 127 -0.08 1.76 -8.18
CA GLY A 127 -1.18 1.69 -9.12
C GLY A 127 -2.12 0.52 -8.82
N GLY A 128 -1.57 -0.65 -8.51
CA GLY A 128 -2.37 -1.83 -8.16
C GLY A 128 -3.13 -1.67 -6.85
N ALA A 129 -2.51 -1.13 -5.80
CA ALA A 129 -3.17 -0.87 -4.53
C ALA A 129 -4.28 0.19 -4.67
N LEU A 130 -4.02 1.25 -5.45
CA LEU A 130 -5.02 2.27 -5.73
C LEU A 130 -6.18 1.71 -6.58
N ALA A 131 -5.89 0.87 -7.58
CA ALA A 131 -6.92 0.20 -8.38
C ALA A 131 -7.81 -0.70 -7.50
N LEU A 132 -7.25 -1.46 -6.57
CA LEU A 132 -8.00 -2.29 -5.62
C LEU A 132 -8.85 -1.48 -4.64
N THR A 133 -8.37 -0.29 -4.26
CA THR A 133 -9.13 0.65 -3.43
C THR A 133 -10.46 1.01 -4.10
N PHE A 134 -10.44 1.29 -5.41
CA PHE A 134 -11.64 1.65 -6.15
C PHE A 134 -12.45 0.46 -6.66
N ALA A 135 -11.82 -0.70 -6.87
CA ALA A 135 -12.49 -1.90 -7.40
C ALA A 135 -13.64 -2.43 -6.52
N GLY A 136 -13.66 -2.14 -5.22
CA GLY A 136 -14.77 -2.55 -4.34
C GLY A 136 -15.99 -1.64 -4.35
N GLY A 137 -15.88 -0.41 -4.88
CA GLY A 137 -16.96 0.59 -4.90
C GLY A 137 -18.08 0.28 -5.91
N SER A 138 -17.79 -0.47 -6.98
CA SER A 138 -18.76 -0.78 -8.05
C SER A 138 -19.82 -1.83 -7.67
N ARG A 139 -19.88 -2.26 -6.40
CA ARG A 139 -20.72 -3.39 -5.96
C ARG A 139 -22.16 -3.01 -5.54
N LYS A 140 -22.58 -1.75 -5.68
CA LYS A 140 -23.94 -1.30 -5.35
C LYS A 140 -24.62 -0.57 -6.50
N THR A 141 -25.24 -1.30 -7.44
CA THR A 141 -26.37 -0.79 -8.26
C THR A 141 -27.03 -1.91 -9.08
N LYS A 142 -27.46 -3.02 -8.46
CA LYS A 142 -28.49 -3.90 -9.06
C LYS A 142 -29.35 -4.56 -7.99
N SER A 143 -30.21 -3.77 -7.36
CA SER A 143 -31.41 -4.30 -6.69
C SER A 143 -32.43 -3.18 -6.54
N ALA A 144 -33.04 -2.76 -7.65
CA ALA A 144 -34.28 -2.01 -7.61
C ALA A 144 -35.11 -2.31 -8.87
N ALA A 145 -36.29 -2.88 -8.63
CA ALA A 145 -37.46 -2.96 -9.50
C ALA A 145 -37.40 -3.83 -10.77
N THR A 146 -37.75 -5.11 -10.61
CA THR A 146 -38.62 -5.78 -11.58
C THR A 146 -40.05 -5.59 -11.09
N PRO A 147 -40.92 -4.79 -11.74
CA PRO A 147 -42.35 -4.84 -11.45
C PRO A 147 -42.87 -6.18 -11.96
N ARG A 148 -43.45 -6.98 -11.06
CA ARG A 148 -44.27 -8.14 -11.44
C ARG A 148 -45.37 -7.62 -12.37
N ARG A 149 -45.44 -8.16 -13.60
CA ARG A 149 -46.68 -8.16 -14.37
C ARG A 149 -47.70 -9.00 -13.61
N THR A 150 -48.75 -8.36 -13.10
CA THR A 150 -50.02 -9.03 -12.82
C THR A 150 -50.90 -8.91 -14.06
N GLY A 151 -51.61 -9.99 -14.36
CA GLY A 151 -52.40 -10.21 -15.58
C GLY A 151 -53.62 -9.32 -15.71
#